data_AF-A0A1V9VX36-F1
#
_entry.id   AF-A0A1V9VX36-F1
#
_cell.length_a   1.000
_cell.length_b   1.000
_cell.length_c   1.000
_cell.angle_alpha   90.00
_cell.angle_beta   90.00
_cell.angle_gamma   90.00
#
_symmetry.space_group_name_H-M   'P 1'
#
loop_
_entity.id
_entity.type
_entity.pdbx_description
1 polymer ?
#
loop_
_entity_poly.entity_id
_entity_poly.type
_entity_poly.pdbx_seq_one_letter_code
_entity_poly.pdbx_strand_id
1 'polypeptide(L)' 'MQPRITLKEARIRKGTQREIALAIGVTETTIRNIENGRSKPSLELAFTLSVFLGIDMETLWVDLVEQCERKVLNTN' A
#
# COMPACT_ATOMS: atom_id res chain seq x y z
N MET A 1 -5.09 4.57 13.22
CA MET A 1 -5.22 3.96 11.88
C MET A 1 -4.64 2.56 11.94
N GLN A 2 -5.20 1.62 11.19
CA GLN A 2 -4.78 0.23 11.19
C GLN A 2 -3.55 0.05 10.28
N PRO A 3 -2.47 -0.62 10.76
CA PRO A 3 -1.31 -0.92 9.93
C PRO A 3 -1.64 -1.88 8.78
N ARG A 4 -1.00 -1.67 7.61
CA ARG A 4 -1.07 -2.55 6.44
C ARG A 4 0.01 -3.64 6.54
N ILE A 5 -0.31 -4.71 7.27
CA ILE A 5 0.64 -5.78 7.58
C ILE A 5 1.09 -6.50 6.30
N THR A 6 0.18 -6.83 5.38
CA THR A 6 0.49 -7.49 4.11
C THR A 6 1.52 -6.70 3.28
N LEU A 7 1.34 -5.38 3.18
CA LEU A 7 2.29 -4.49 2.51
C LEU A 7 3.67 -4.52 3.18
N LYS A 8 3.70 -4.43 4.52
CA LYS A 8 4.95 -4.43 5.28
C LYS A 8 5.72 -5.74 5.13
N GLU A 9 5.03 -6.88 5.20
CA GLU A 9 5.65 -8.20 5.02
C GLU A 9 6.19 -8.38 3.60
N ALA A 10 5.42 -7.97 2.60
CA ALA A 10 5.85 -7.97 1.20
C ALA A 10 7.11 -7.12 0.99
N ARG A 11 7.12 -5.91 1.58
CA ARG A 11 8.29 -5.02 1.56
C ARG A 11 9.50 -5.71 2.18
N ILE A 12 9.39 -6.30 3.37
CA ILE A 12 10.50 -6.97 4.07
C ILE A 12 11.15 -8.05 3.19
N ARG A 13 10.36 -8.79 2.41
CA ARG A 13 10.89 -9.81 1.48
C ARG A 13 11.66 -9.22 0.29
N LYS A 14 11.49 -7.94 -0.02
CA LYS A 14 12.09 -7.26 -1.18
C LYS A 14 13.22 -6.30 -0.80
N GLY A 15 13.16 -5.66 0.37
CA GLY A 15 14.16 -4.70 0.84
C GLY A 15 13.66 -3.80 1.97
N THR A 16 14.52 -2.90 2.44
CA THR A 16 14.22 -1.90 3.46
C THR A 16 13.25 -0.82 2.94
N GLN A 17 12.64 -0.07 3.85
CA GLN A 17 11.80 1.09 3.48
C GLN A 17 12.56 2.09 2.62
N ARG A 18 13.85 2.33 2.94
CA ARG A 18 14.71 3.26 2.23
C ARG A 18 15.04 2.77 0.81
N GLU A 19 15.39 1.50 0.66
CA GLU A 19 15.71 0.91 -0.65
C GLU A 19 14.52 0.95 -1.60
N ILE A 20 13.33 0.53 -1.12
CA ILE A 20 12.13 0.57 -1.96
C ILE A 20 11.73 2.01 -2.26
N ALA A 21 11.81 2.92 -1.29
CA ALA A 21 11.50 4.33 -1.50
C ALA A 21 12.36 4.95 -2.60
N LEU A 22 13.68 4.72 -2.55
CA LEU A 22 14.62 5.17 -3.56
C LEU A 22 14.31 4.57 -4.94
N ALA A 23 14.01 3.26 -4.99
CA ALA A 23 13.72 2.57 -6.24
C ALA A 23 12.45 3.07 -6.94
N ILE A 24 11.44 3.52 -6.18
CA ILE A 24 10.16 3.99 -6.73
C ILE A 24 9.98 5.51 -6.69
N GLY A 25 11.05 6.26 -6.38
CA GLY A 25 11.05 7.72 -6.45
C GLY A 25 10.24 8.43 -5.36
N VAL A 26 10.16 7.86 -4.15
CA VAL A 26 9.47 8.48 -2.99
C VAL A 26 10.40 8.57 -1.78
N THR A 27 9.92 9.19 -0.70
CA THR A 27 10.68 9.24 0.56
C THR A 27 10.46 7.98 1.40
N GLU A 28 11.43 7.63 2.24
CA GLU A 28 11.28 6.55 3.23
C GLU A 28 10.08 6.80 4.17
N THR A 29 9.84 8.07 4.53
CA THR A 29 8.68 8.49 5.32
C THR A 29 7.36 8.22 4.61
N THR A 30 7.30 8.37 3.28
CA THR A 30 6.13 8.02 2.48
C THR A 30 5.79 6.54 2.64
N ILE A 31 6.78 5.64 2.47
CA ILE A 31 6.58 4.20 2.68
C ILE A 31 6.13 3.91 4.11
N ARG A 32 6.81 4.48 5.12
CA ARG A 32 6.45 4.31 6.54
C ARG A 32 5.02 4.76 6.84
N ASN A 33 4.57 5.88 6.30
CA ASN A 33 3.22 6.39 6.54
C ASN A 33 2.16 5.50 5.88
N ILE A 34 2.44 5.00 4.69
CA ILE A 34 1.54 4.05 4.00
C ILE A 34 1.47 2.73 4.77
N GLU A 35 2.58 2.16 5.21
CA GLU A 35 2.57 0.91 5.99
C GLU A 35 1.81 1.05 7.31
N ASN A 36 1.89 2.20 7.97
CA ASN A 36 1.19 2.44 9.23
C ASN A 36 -0.27 2.93 9.04
N GLY A 37 -0.77 2.92 7.81
CA GLY A 37 -2.13 3.38 7.49
C GLY A 37 -2.32 4.90 7.59
N ARG A 38 -1.26 5.67 7.91
CA ARG A 38 -1.30 7.13 8.14
C ARG A 38 -1.57 7.94 6.88
N SER A 39 -1.25 7.37 5.72
CA SER A 39 -1.54 7.97 4.43
C SER A 39 -2.14 6.93 3.49
N LYS A 40 -3.09 7.38 2.68
CA LYS A 40 -3.57 6.64 1.51
C LYS A 40 -2.60 6.90 0.36
N PRO A 41 -2.09 5.87 -0.35
CA PRO A 41 -1.29 6.08 -1.55
C PRO A 41 -2.14 6.74 -2.65
N SER A 42 -1.49 7.45 -3.59
CA SER A 42 -2.12 7.77 -4.87
C SER A 42 -2.37 6.47 -5.66
N LEU A 43 -3.24 6.53 -6.67
CA LEU A 43 -3.50 5.38 -7.55
C LEU A 43 -2.19 4.88 -8.18
N GLU A 44 -1.39 5.80 -8.73
CA GLU A 44 -0.09 5.49 -9.33
C GLU A 44 0.84 4.80 -8.32
N LEU A 45 1.02 5.35 -7.11
CA LEU A 45 1.90 4.76 -6.12
C LEU A 45 1.41 3.37 -5.65
N ALA A 46 0.09 3.17 -5.57
CA ALA A 46 -0.49 1.89 -5.22
C ALA A 46 -0.18 0.81 -6.27
N PHE A 47 -0.32 1.14 -7.56
CA PHE A 47 0.06 0.26 -8.67
C PHE A 47 1.56 0.03 -8.74
N THR A 48 2.37 1.09 -8.57
CA THR A 48 3.83 0.97 -8.55
C THR A 48 4.31 0.01 -7.47
N LEU A 49 3.73 0.07 -6.26
CA LEU A 49 4.05 -0.88 -5.19
C LEU A 49 3.57 -2.30 -5.50
N SER A 50 2.38 -2.47 -6.08
CA SER A 50 1.88 -3.78 -6.52
C SER A 50 2.82 -4.44 -7.53
N VAL A 51 3.23 -3.69 -8.57
CA VAL A 51 4.18 -4.16 -9.60
C VAL A 51 5.55 -4.45 -8.99
N PHE A 52 6.08 -3.54 -8.17
CA PHE A 52 7.41 -3.69 -7.56
C PHE A 52 7.47 -4.92 -6.63
N LEU A 53 6.43 -5.15 -5.84
CA LEU A 53 6.36 -6.24 -4.88
C LEU A 53 5.92 -7.57 -5.51
N GLY A 54 5.28 -7.53 -6.69
CA GLY A 54 4.74 -8.69 -7.38
C GLY A 54 3.50 -9.27 -6.68
N ILE A 55 2.64 -8.40 -6.16
CA ILE A 55 1.40 -8.76 -5.44
C ILE A 55 0.25 -7.99 -6.07
N ASP A 56 -0.88 -8.65 -6.31
CA ASP A 56 -2.09 -8.02 -6.83
C ASP A 56 -2.65 -6.93 -5.89
N MET A 57 -3.44 -6.03 -6.47
CA MET A 57 -3.92 -4.84 -5.78
C MET A 57 -4.86 -5.18 -4.63
N GLU A 58 -5.72 -6.17 -4.82
CA GLU A 58 -6.73 -6.62 -3.88
C GLU A 58 -6.08 -7.21 -2.62
N THR A 59 -5.05 -8.03 -2.79
CA THR A 59 -4.25 -8.58 -1.69
C THR A 59 -3.43 -7.52 -0.97
N LEU A 60 -2.85 -6.57 -1.72
CA LEU A 60 -1.95 -5.56 -1.14
C LEU A 60 -2.72 -4.45 -0.39
N TRP A 61 -3.95 -4.14 -0.81
CA TRP A 61 -4.73 -2.98 -0.37
C TRP A 61 -6.12 -3.36 0.17
N VAL A 62 -6.20 -4.39 1.02
CA VAL A 62 -7.46 -4.88 1.64
C VAL A 62 -8.31 -3.74 2.22
N ASP A 63 -7.70 -2.79 2.93
CA ASP A 63 -8.41 -1.66 3.53
C ASP A 63 -9.06 -0.74 2.50
N LEU A 64 -8.49 -0.63 1.30
CA LEU A 64 -9.05 0.14 0.20
C LEU A 64 -10.18 -0.62 -0.51
N VAL A 65 -10.05 -1.94 -0.65
CA VAL A 65 -11.10 -2.81 -1.19
C VAL A 65 -12.34 -2.71 -0.30
N GLU A 66 -12.19 -2.90 1.01
CA GLU A 66 -13.30 -2.80 1.96
C GLU A 66 -13.96 -1.41 1.94
N GLN A 67 -13.17 -0.33 1.74
CA GLN A 67 -13.73 1.02 1.59
C GLN A 67 -14.61 1.14 0.34
N CYS A 68 -14.19 0.54 -0.77
CA CYS A 68 -14.96 0.51 -2.01
C CYS A 68 -16.23 -0.32 -1.85
N GLU A 69 -16.15 -1.51 -1.25
CA GLU A 69 -17.31 -2.36 -0.97
C GLU A 69 -18.34 -1.64 -0.10
N ARG A 70 -17.92 -0.98 0.98
CA ARG A 70 -18.82 -0.17 1.81
C ARG A 70 -19.52 0.93 1.02
N LYS A 71 -18.81 1.60 0.11
CA LYS A 71 -19.42 2.63 -0.75
C LYS A 71 -20.48 2.04 -1.67
N VAL A 72 -20.21 0.88 -2.28
CA VAL A 72 -21.18 0.19 -3.13
C VAL A 72 -22.43 -0.20 -2.34
N LEU A 73 -22.26 -0.79 -1.16
CA LEU A 73 -23.37 -1.25 -0.31
C LEU A 73 -24.25 -0.10 0.22
N ASN A 74 -23.64 1.05 0.52
CA ASN A 74 -24.34 2.23 1.04
C ASN A 74 -24.98 3.11 -0.05
N THR A 75 -24.94 2.68 -1.32
CA THR A 75 -25.55 3.41 -2.45
C THR A 75 -26.98 2.89 -2.77
N ASN A 76 -27.52 1.98 -1.95
CA ASN A 76 -28.91 1.51 -1.98
C ASN A 76 -29.75 2.17 -0.88
#